data_AF-A0A519JXV7-F1
#
_entry.id   AF-A0A519JXV7-F1
#
_cell.length_a   1.000
_cell.length_b   1.000
_cell.length_c   1.000
_cell.angle_alpha   90.00
_cell.angle_beta   90.00
_cell.angle_gamma   90.00
#
_symmetry.space_group_name_H-M   'P 1'
#
loop_
_entity.id
_entity.type
_entity.pdbx_description
1 polymer ?
#
loop_
_entity_poly.entity_id
_entity_poly.type
_entity_poly.pdbx_seq_one_letter_code
_entity_poly.pdbx_strand_id
1 'polypeptide(L)'
;MRIEKSGFHAYNTYLEEPPRPEGNERALHRHVIIIGGDKYSFFAHWSGKFAHKGERISFDWDWDRTGEFRNIDKPSFEAFTRDGQIEIRGDRSEKPRR
;
A
#
# COMPACT_ATOMS: atom_id res chain seq x y z
N MET A 1 14.24 -5.29 2.80
CA MET A 1 14.60 -4.94 1.39
C MET A 1 13.88 -3.66 1.00
N ARG A 2 14.29 -2.96 -0.07
CA ARG A 2 13.69 -1.67 -0.47
C ARG A 2 13.41 -1.61 -1.96
N ILE A 3 12.25 -1.09 -2.32
CA ILE A 3 11.89 -0.67 -3.68
C ILE A 3 12.13 0.84 -3.78
N GLU A 4 12.80 1.28 -4.83
CA GLU A 4 13.15 2.69 -5.04
C GLU A 4 12.55 3.26 -6.32
N LYS A 5 11.70 4.27 -6.18
CA LYS A 5 11.09 5.09 -7.25
C LYS A 5 10.62 4.26 -8.45
N SER A 6 10.00 3.12 -8.17
CA SER A 6 9.58 2.18 -9.19
C SER A 6 8.18 2.52 -9.71
N GLY A 7 7.94 2.29 -11.00
CA GLY A 7 6.58 2.22 -11.51
C GLY A 7 5.93 0.90 -11.09
N PHE A 8 4.59 0.87 -11.05
CA PHE A 8 3.85 -0.34 -10.74
C PHE A 8 2.86 -0.68 -11.85
N HIS A 9 2.59 -1.97 -12.00
CA HIS A 9 1.71 -2.53 -13.04
C HIS A 9 0.25 -2.49 -12.59
N ALA A 10 -0.02 -2.83 -11.32
CA ALA A 10 -1.35 -2.84 -10.76
C ALA A 10 -1.33 -2.50 -9.26
N TYR A 11 -2.43 -1.89 -8.81
CA TYR A 11 -2.73 -1.65 -7.40
C TYR A 11 -4.16 -2.11 -7.14
N ASN A 12 -4.30 -3.17 -6.35
CA ASN A 12 -5.55 -3.80 -5.99
C ASN A 12 -5.78 -3.67 -4.48
N THR A 13 -7.05 -3.65 -4.08
CA THR A 13 -7.45 -3.54 -2.68
C THR A 13 -8.54 -4.58 -2.43
N TYR A 14 -8.37 -5.37 -1.37
CA TYR A 14 -9.27 -6.46 -1.01
C TYR A 14 -9.74 -6.28 0.43
N LEU A 15 -11.05 -6.41 0.64
CA LEU A 15 -11.65 -6.38 1.96
C LEU A 15 -11.28 -7.68 2.72
N GLU A 16 -10.76 -7.54 3.93
CA GLU A 16 -10.31 -8.67 4.76
C GLU A 16 -11.26 -8.95 5.94
N GLU A 17 -12.23 -8.07 6.16
CA GLU A 17 -13.29 -8.24 7.16
C GLU A 17 -14.63 -8.59 6.50
N PRO A 18 -15.58 -9.22 7.22
CA PRO A 18 -16.94 -9.38 6.72
C PRO A 18 -17.56 -8.04 6.27
N PRO A 19 -18.28 -7.98 5.14
CA PRO A 19 -18.94 -6.77 4.68
C PRO A 19 -19.92 -6.21 5.71
N ARG A 20 -19.88 -4.90 5.93
CA ARG A 20 -20.75 -4.17 6.87
C ARG A 20 -21.89 -3.46 6.13
N PRO A 21 -23.11 -3.42 6.70
CA PRO A 21 -24.25 -2.73 6.08
C PRO A 21 -24.02 -1.23 5.84
N GLU A 22 -23.23 -0.59 6.71
CA GLU A 22 -22.94 0.85 6.68
C GLU A 22 -21.83 1.26 5.69
N GLY A 23 -21.27 0.28 4.97
CA GLY A 23 -20.15 0.47 4.06
C GLY A 23 -18.80 0.03 4.66
N ASN A 24 -17.87 -0.30 3.77
CA ASN A 24 -16.58 -0.90 4.12
C ASN A 24 -15.40 0.07 3.98
N GLU A 25 -15.68 1.36 3.81
CA GLU A 25 -14.64 2.37 3.57
C GLU A 25 -13.67 2.49 4.73
N ARG A 26 -14.01 2.07 5.95
CA ARG A 26 -13.11 2.08 7.12
C ARG A 26 -12.71 0.69 7.60
N ALA A 27 -13.14 -0.36 6.91
CA ALA A 27 -12.79 -1.73 7.26
C ALA A 27 -11.29 -1.99 7.01
N LEU A 28 -10.78 -3.11 7.49
CA LEU A 28 -9.44 -3.56 7.16
C LEU A 28 -9.38 -4.05 5.71
N HIS A 29 -8.45 -3.52 4.95
CA HIS A 29 -8.17 -3.95 3.58
C HIS A 29 -6.72 -4.39 3.43
N ARG A 30 -6.52 -5.43 2.61
CA ARG A 30 -5.22 -5.78 2.07
C ARG A 30 -5.00 -5.01 0.78
N HIS A 31 -3.96 -4.20 0.77
CA HIS A 31 -3.49 -3.48 -0.40
C HIS A 31 -2.40 -4.32 -1.08
N VAL A 32 -2.54 -4.57 -2.38
CA VAL A 32 -1.62 -5.40 -3.18
C VAL A 32 -1.10 -4.60 -4.36
N ILE A 33 0.22 -4.52 -4.45
CA ILE A 33 0.94 -3.79 -5.49
C ILE A 33 1.74 -4.78 -6.31
N ILE A 34 1.65 -4.66 -7.64
CA ILE A 34 2.35 -5.54 -8.58
C ILE A 34 3.45 -4.75 -9.29
N ILE A 35 4.71 -5.18 -9.17
CA ILE A 35 5.88 -4.58 -9.82
C ILE A 35 6.64 -5.69 -10.53
N GLY A 36 6.74 -5.62 -11.86
CA GLY A 36 7.50 -6.61 -12.65
C GLY A 36 6.98 -8.05 -12.54
N GLY A 37 5.71 -8.24 -12.17
CA GLY A 37 5.11 -9.55 -11.89
C GLY A 37 5.18 -9.97 -10.42
N ASP A 38 6.02 -9.32 -9.61
CA ASP A 38 6.09 -9.56 -8.17
C ASP A 38 4.96 -8.85 -7.42
N LYS A 39 4.37 -9.55 -6.46
CA LYS A 39 3.32 -9.02 -5.57
C LYS A 39 3.95 -8.59 -4.25
N TYR A 40 3.53 -7.42 -3.79
CA TYR A 40 3.86 -6.84 -2.49
C TYR A 40 2.56 -6.42 -1.81
N SER A 41 2.43 -6.59 -0.51
CA SER A 41 1.18 -6.26 0.19
C SER A 41 1.35 -5.71 1.58
N PHE A 42 0.38 -4.93 2.03
CA PHE A 42 0.23 -4.51 3.42
C PHE A 42 -1.25 -4.42 3.79
N PHE A 43 -1.53 -4.39 5.09
CA PHE A 43 -2.86 -4.11 5.61
C PHE A 43 -2.98 -2.64 6.00
N ALA A 44 -4.11 -2.04 5.69
CA ALA A 44 -4.49 -0.74 6.21
C ALA A 44 -6.01 -0.69 6.40
N HIS A 45 -6.44 0.06 7.40
CA HIS A 45 -7.81 0.53 7.41
C HIS A 45 -7.95 1.51 6.24
N TRP A 46 -9.15 1.55 5.64
CA TRP A 46 -9.46 2.32 4.43
C TRP A 46 -9.12 1.67 3.10
N SER A 47 -10.09 1.73 2.18
CA SER A 47 -10.02 1.10 0.85
C SER A 47 -9.39 1.99 -0.21
N GLY A 48 -9.05 3.24 0.12
CA GLY A 48 -8.44 4.17 -0.82
C GLY A 48 -6.99 3.81 -1.15
N LYS A 49 -6.56 4.15 -2.37
CA LYS A 49 -5.21 3.82 -2.85
C LYS A 49 -4.19 4.81 -2.31
N PHE A 50 -3.01 4.29 -1.99
CA PHE A 50 -1.86 5.09 -1.55
C PHE A 50 -1.04 5.63 -2.74
N ALA A 51 -1.21 5.03 -3.93
CA ALA A 51 -0.60 5.48 -5.18
C ALA A 51 -1.55 5.25 -6.38
N HIS A 52 -1.40 6.08 -7.41
CA HIS A 52 -2.19 6.06 -8.64
C HIS A 52 -1.33 5.78 -9.88
N LYS A 53 -1.98 5.36 -10.97
CA LYS A 53 -1.28 4.98 -12.20
C LYS A 53 -0.47 6.18 -12.73
N GLY A 54 0.78 5.93 -13.11
CA GLY A 54 1.70 6.95 -13.62
C GLY A 54 2.62 7.54 -12.56
N GLU A 55 2.38 7.24 -11.29
CA GLU A 55 3.27 7.61 -10.18
C GLU A 55 4.38 6.60 -9.99
N ARG A 56 5.40 7.03 -9.26
CA ARG A 56 6.48 6.15 -8.78
C ARG A 56 6.30 5.90 -7.29
N ILE A 57 6.75 4.75 -6.81
CA ILE A 57 6.62 4.38 -5.40
C ILE A 57 7.94 3.89 -4.84
N SER A 58 8.19 4.22 -3.57
CA SER A 58 9.26 3.64 -2.75
C SER A 58 8.65 3.06 -1.49
N PHE A 59 9.20 1.94 -1.02
CA PHE A 59 8.84 1.34 0.26
C PHE A 59 9.85 0.27 0.66
N ASP A 60 9.97 0.07 1.96
CA ASP A 60 10.63 -1.08 2.55
C ASP A 60 9.66 -2.28 2.60
N TRP A 61 10.21 -3.47 2.47
CA TRP A 61 9.47 -4.71 2.53
C TRP A 61 10.33 -5.85 3.05
N ASP A 62 9.68 -6.86 3.62
CA ASP A 62 10.33 -8.10 4.04
C ASP A 62 9.47 -9.32 3.71
N TRP A 63 10.09 -10.49 3.67
CA TRP A 63 9.36 -11.74 3.58
C TRP A 63 8.59 -12.00 4.86
N ASP A 64 7.42 -12.61 4.73
CA ASP A 64 6.74 -13.20 5.87
C ASP A 64 7.53 -14.43 6.38
N ARG A 65 7.12 -14.99 7.53
CA ARG A 65 7.82 -16.12 8.15
C ARG A 65 7.83 -17.38 7.28
N THR A 66 6.90 -17.51 6.34
CA THR A 66 6.83 -18.64 5.41
C THR A 66 7.67 -18.43 4.16
N GLY A 67 8.08 -17.20 3.85
CA GLY A 67 8.79 -16.85 2.63
C GLY A 67 7.90 -16.79 1.39
N GLU A 68 6.57 -16.81 1.56
CA GLU A 68 5.60 -16.81 0.46
C GLU A 68 5.15 -15.40 0.10
N PHE A 69 5.11 -14.49 1.08
CA PHE A 69 4.54 -13.15 0.92
C PHE A 69 5.56 -12.05 1.17
N ARG A 70 5.57 -11.05 0.28
CA ARG A 70 6.36 -9.83 0.43
C ARG A 70 5.52 -8.76 1.13
N ASN A 71 5.79 -8.55 2.41
CA ASN A 71 5.06 -7.61 3.24
C ASN A 71 5.72 -6.24 3.21
N ILE A 72 4.95 -5.23 2.80
CA ILE A 72 5.37 -3.84 2.78
C ILE A 72 5.31 -3.28 4.21
N ASP A 73 6.37 -2.59 4.62
CA ASP A 73 6.35 -1.76 5.82
C ASP A 73 5.61 -0.44 5.50
N LYS A 74 4.30 -0.41 5.75
CA LYS A 74 3.41 0.71 5.36
C LYS A 74 3.94 2.11 5.75
N PRO A 75 4.50 2.37 6.94
CA PRO A 75 5.07 3.67 7.30
C PRO A 75 6.18 4.16 6.37
N SER A 76 6.88 3.25 5.69
CA SER A 76 7.94 3.58 4.72
C SER A 76 7.41 3.90 3.31
N PHE A 77 6.09 3.78 3.09
CA PHE A 77 5.48 3.92 1.77
C PHE A 77 5.43 5.38 1.31
N GLU A 78 6.09 5.65 0.19
CA GLU A 78 6.14 6.97 -0.44
C GLU A 78 5.63 6.86 -1.87
N ALA A 79 4.64 7.69 -2.23
CA ALA A 79 4.23 7.89 -3.61
C ALA A 79 4.81 9.20 -4.13
N PHE A 80 5.35 9.17 -5.34
CA PHE A 80 5.92 10.33 -6.03
C PHE A 80 5.03 10.67 -7.21
N THR A 81 4.59 11.92 -7.26
CA THR A 81 3.85 12.46 -8.40
C THR A 81 4.74 12.47 -9.64
N ARG A 82 4.14 12.74 -10.81
CA ARG A 82 4.88 12.87 -12.07
C ARG A 82 6.00 13.94 -11.99
N ASP A 83 5.79 14.98 -11.18
CA ASP A 83 6.75 16.07 -10.98
C ASP A 83 7.81 15.75 -9.91
N GLY A 84 7.80 14.53 -9.37
CA GLY A 84 8.78 14.04 -8.40
C GLY A 84 8.52 14.49 -6.95
N GLN A 85 7.38 15.12 -6.66
CA GLN A 85 6.99 15.50 -5.30
C GLN A 85 6.45 14.29 -4.54
N ILE A 86 6.78 14.19 -3.26
CA ILE A 86 6.23 13.14 -2.39
C ILE A 86 4.79 13.51 -2.04
N GLU A 87 3.87 12.59 -2.25
CA GLU A 87 2.49 12.71 -1.84
C GLU A 87 2.15 11.60 -0.84
N ILE A 88 1.93 12.01 0.41
CA ILE A 88 1.52 11.10 1.47
C ILE A 88 0.00 10.93 1.41
N ARG A 89 -0.43 9.77 0.95
CA ARG A 89 -1.84 9.34 0.90
C ARG A 89 -2.05 8.18 1.86
N GLY A 90 -3.29 7.97 2.29
CA GLY A 90 -3.61 6.90 3.22
C GLY A 90 -4.60 7.31 4.31
N ASP A 91 -4.91 6.34 5.16
CA ASP A 91 -5.74 6.58 6.33
C ASP A 91 -5.05 7.55 7.30
N ARG A 92 -5.62 8.76 7.41
CA ARG A 92 -5.15 9.82 8.33
C ARG A 92 -5.56 9.55 9.78
N SER A 93 -6.25 8.45 10.06
CA SER A 93 -6.60 8.04 11.42
C SER A 93 -5.37 7.58 12.24
N GLU A 94 -4.34 7.06 11.56
CA GLU A 94 -3.03 6.83 12.17
C GLU A 94 -2.29 8.15 12.33
N LYS A 95 -2.54 8.82 13.46
CA LYS A 95 -1.68 9.93 13.90
C LYS A 95 -0.24 9.41 14.03
N PRO A 96 0.76 10.14 13.50
CA PRO A 96 2.14 9.81 13.80
C PRO A 96 2.32 9.84 15.33
N ARG A 97 2.79 8.72 15.90
CA ARG A 97 3.25 8.70 17.29
C ARG A 97 4.48 9.61 17.35
N ARG A 98 4.30 10.80 17.93
CA ARG A 98 5.40 11.68 18.34
C ARG A 98 6.13 11.07 19.52
#